data_AF-A0A537NDZ6-F1
#
_entry.id   AF-A0A537NDZ6-F1
#
_cell.length_a   1.000
_cell.length_b   1.000
_cell.length_c   1.000
_cell.angle_alpha   90.00
_cell.angle_beta   90.00
_cell.angle_gamma   90.00
#
_symmetry.space_group_name_H-M   'P 1'
#
loop_
_entity.id
_entity.type
_entity.pdbx_description
1 polymer ?
#
loop_
_entity_poly.entity_id
_entity_poly.type
_entity_poly.pdbx_seq_one_letter_code
_entity_poly.pdbx_strand_id
1 'polypeptide(L)' 'MRLAIEEARQADFPFGAVIVRDGQVLARGRNLGRTNGDPTAHGEMVAIRRFLADHGSAALQGSTLYTSGEPCAM' A
#
# COMPACT_ATOMS: atom_id res chain seq x y z
N MET A 1 -11.78 0.10 1.21
CA MET A 1 -11.60 1.57 1.18
C MET A 1 -11.34 2.20 2.55
N ARG A 2 -12.19 2.01 3.58
CA ARG A 2 -11.97 2.64 4.91
C ARG A 2 -10.56 2.44 5.49
N LEU A 3 -10.03 1.22 5.41
CA LEU A 3 -8.66 0.91 5.86
C LEU A 3 -7.57 1.70 5.11
N ALA A 4 -7.71 1.92 3.80
CA ALA A 4 -6.75 2.73 3.04
C ALA A 4 -6.79 4.20 3.48
N ILE A 5 -7.97 4.71 3.84
CA ILE A 5 -8.13 6.06 4.40
C ILE A 5 -7.51 6.15 5.80
N GLU A 6 -7.64 5.11 6.63
CA GLU A 6 -6.99 5.04 7.95
C GLU A 6 -5.46 5.04 7.85
N GLU A 7 -4.90 4.34 6.87
CA GLU A 7 -3.47 4.39 6.55
C GLU A 7 -3.04 5.79 6.09
N ALA A 8 -3.83 6.43 5.22
CA ALA A 8 -3.57 7.79 4.73
C ALA A 8 -3.54 8.84 5.86
N ARG A 9 -4.36 8.68 6.91
CA ARG A 9 -4.38 9.57 8.08
C ARG A 9 -3.10 9.55 8.90
N GLN A 10 -2.30 8.48 8.78
CA GLN A 10 -1.07 8.27 9.54
C GLN A 10 0.19 8.37 8.65
N ALA A 11 0.04 8.84 7.42
CA ALA A 11 1.08 8.90 6.40
C ALA A 11 1.83 10.25 6.42
N ASP A 12 3.05 10.28 5.87
CA ASP A 12 3.81 11.54 5.70
C ASP A 12 3.11 12.51 4.73
N PHE A 13 2.45 11.96 3.72
CA PHE A 13 1.57 12.64 2.78
C PHE A 13 0.30 11.78 2.64
N PRO A 14 -0.92 12.33 2.54
CA PRO A 14 -2.17 11.59 2.82
C PRO A 14 -2.59 10.58 1.73
N PHE A 15 -1.72 9.60 1.45
CA PHE A 15 -1.95 8.44 0.62
C PHE A 15 -1.73 7.16 1.41
N GLY A 16 -2.72 6.29 1.36
CA GLY A 16 -2.71 4.97 1.95
C GLY A 16 -3.24 3.93 0.98
N ALA A 17 -2.78 2.69 1.15
CA ALA A 17 -3.18 1.57 0.31
C ALA A 17 -3.28 0.26 1.11
N VAL A 18 -4.16 -0.63 0.67
CA VAL A 18 -4.27 -1.99 1.22
C VAL A 18 -4.42 -3.02 0.10
N ILE A 19 -3.79 -4.17 0.26
CA ILE A 19 -3.91 -5.31 -0.65
C ILE A 19 -4.87 -6.32 -0.02
N VAL A 20 -5.86 -6.75 -0.79
CA VAL A 20 -6.93 -7.65 -0.33
C VAL A 20 -7.09 -8.81 -1.30
N ARG A 21 -7.33 -10.02 -0.78
CA ARG A 21 -7.78 -11.18 -1.55
C ARG A 21 -8.80 -11.95 -0.73
N ASP A 22 -9.88 -12.42 -1.36
CA ASP A 22 -10.92 -13.23 -0.72
C ASP A 22 -11.46 -12.63 0.60
N GLY A 23 -11.60 -11.30 0.61
CA GLY A 23 -12.05 -10.54 1.78
C GLY A 23 -11.00 -10.34 2.89
N GLN A 24 -9.81 -10.91 2.75
CA GLN A 24 -8.70 -10.80 3.71
C GLN A 24 -7.72 -9.71 3.32
N VAL A 25 -7.30 -8.90 4.29
CA VAL A 25 -6.25 -7.89 4.10
C VAL A 25 -4.90 -8.57 4.24
N LEU A 26 -4.14 -8.62 3.15
CA LEU A 26 -2.84 -9.30 3.09
C LEU A 26 -1.67 -8.33 3.31
N ALA A 27 -1.84 -7.04 2.99
CA ALA A 27 -0.84 -6.01 3.30
C ALA A 27 -1.46 -4.62 3.43
N ARG A 28 -0.76 -3.73 4.15
CA ARG A 28 -1.10 -2.31 4.30
C ARG A 28 0.11 -1.45 4.02
N GLY A 29 -0.10 -0.30 3.40
CA GLY A 29 0.93 0.69 3.13
C GLY A 29 0.40 2.10 3.26
N ARG A 30 1.30 3.01 3.58
CA ARG A 30 1.06 4.45 3.65
C ARG A 30 2.28 5.17 3.11
N ASN A 31 2.13 6.40 2.65
CA ASN A 31 3.28 7.18 2.23
C ASN A 31 4.25 7.33 3.41
N LEU A 32 5.51 6.91 3.19
CA LEU A 32 6.61 6.97 4.15
C LEU A 32 7.81 7.69 3.53
N GLY A 33 7.58 8.60 2.57
CA GLY A 33 8.66 9.20 1.80
C GLY A 33 9.62 10.02 2.64
N ARG A 34 9.13 10.75 3.65
CA ARG A 34 9.97 11.52 4.57
C ARG A 34 10.60 10.61 5.61
N THR A 35 9.81 9.71 6.18
CA THR A 35 10.22 8.75 7.21
C THR A 35 11.38 7.88 6.73
N ASN A 36 11.31 7.40 5.48
CA ASN A 36 12.34 6.53 4.91
C ASN A 36 13.42 7.28 4.13
N GLY A 37 13.25 8.59 3.89
CA GLY A 37 14.09 9.33 2.95
C GLY A 37 14.05 8.76 1.52
N ASP A 38 12.94 8.13 1.14
CA ASP A 38 12.77 7.40 -0.13
C ASP A 38 11.60 8.02 -0.92
N PRO A 39 11.85 8.72 -2.04
CA PRO A 39 10.79 9.34 -2.82
C PRO A 39 9.82 8.32 -3.44
N THR A 40 10.22 7.04 -3.52
CA THR A 40 9.38 5.95 -4.05
C THR A 40 8.50 5.29 -2.99
N ALA A 41 8.62 5.68 -1.71
CA ALA A 41 7.83 5.11 -0.61
C ALA A 41 6.38 5.63 -0.58
N HIS A 42 5.70 5.56 -1.71
CA HIS A 42 4.27 5.76 -1.88
C HIS A 42 3.48 4.67 -1.13
N GLY A 43 2.22 4.96 -0.79
CA GLY A 43 1.40 4.00 -0.04
C GLY A 43 1.24 2.66 -0.77
N GLU A 44 1.06 2.72 -2.07
CA GLU A 44 0.99 1.61 -3.01
C GLU A 44 2.28 0.78 -2.99
N MET A 45 3.42 1.44 -3.14
CA MET A 45 4.73 0.79 -3.15
C MET A 45 5.08 0.16 -1.80
N VAL A 46 4.77 0.83 -0.70
CA VAL A 46 4.96 0.27 0.65
C VAL A 46 4.07 -0.96 0.85
N ALA A 47 2.80 -0.93 0.40
CA ALA A 47 1.90 -2.08 0.50
C ALA A 47 2.40 -3.27 -0.33
N ILE A 48 2.82 -3.03 -1.58
CA ILE A 48 3.36 -4.07 -2.47
C ILE A 48 4.65 -4.66 -1.88
N ARG A 49 5.61 -3.82 -1.47
CA ARG A 49 6.88 -4.31 -0.90
C ARG A 49 6.66 -5.17 0.35
N ARG A 50 5.76 -4.76 1.25
CA ARG A 50 5.37 -5.55 2.44
C ARG A 50 4.72 -6.87 2.05
N PHE A 51 3.77 -6.84 1.11
CA PHE A 51 3.14 -8.05 0.59
C PHE A 51 4.17 -9.04 0.06
N LEU A 52 5.10 -8.56 -0.77
CA LEU A 52 6.13 -9.39 -1.38
C LEU A 52 7.09 -9.99 -0.35
N ALA A 53 7.42 -9.25 0.71
CA ALA A 53 8.25 -9.76 1.80
C ALA A 53 7.58 -10.91 2.56
N ASP A 54 6.27 -10.82 2.81
CA ASP A 54 5.52 -11.79 3.62
C ASP A 54 5.02 -12.99 2.79
N HIS A 55 4.69 -12.79 1.52
CA HIS A 55 3.98 -13.78 0.69
C HIS A 55 4.69 -14.14 -0.63
N GLY A 56 5.68 -13.36 -1.05
CA GLY A 56 6.33 -13.50 -2.37
C GLY A 56 5.50 -12.96 -3.54
N SER A 57 6.14 -12.86 -4.71
CA SER A 57 5.55 -12.23 -5.91
C SER A 57 4.49 -13.07 -6.61
N ALA A 58 4.68 -14.40 -6.66
CA ALA A 58 3.68 -15.30 -7.25
C ALA A 58 2.33 -15.20 -6.53
N ALA A 59 2.37 -14.92 -5.23
CA ALA A 59 1.18 -14.73 -4.43
C ALA A 59 0.44 -13.43 -4.75
N LEU A 60 0.89 -12.51 -5.60
CA LEU A 60 0.18 -11.24 -5.86
C LEU A 60 -1.01 -11.40 -6.82
N GLN A 61 -0.97 -12.41 -7.70
CA GLN A 61 -2.02 -12.64 -8.70
C GLN A 61 -3.40 -12.87 -8.07
N GLY A 62 -4.44 -12.19 -8.56
CA GLY A 62 -5.79 -12.28 -8.00
C GLY A 62 -5.99 -11.50 -6.69
N SER A 63 -5.03 -10.66 -6.28
CA SER A 63 -5.28 -9.63 -5.26
C SER A 63 -5.88 -8.36 -5.89
N THR A 64 -6.56 -7.57 -5.07
CA THR A 64 -6.97 -6.20 -5.39
C THR A 64 -6.21 -5.22 -4.52
N LEU A 65 -5.59 -4.20 -5.13
CA LEU A 65 -5.01 -3.05 -4.44
C LEU A 65 -6.07 -1.95 -4.35
N TYR A 66 -6.37 -1.50 -3.14
CA TYR A 66 -7.20 -0.32 -2.90
C TYR A 66 -6.33 0.83 -2.47
N THR A 67 -6.48 1.99 -3.11
CA THR A 67 -5.73 3.21 -2.83
C THR A 67 -6.69 4.32 -2.40
N SER A 68 -6.25 5.20 -1.51
CA SER A 68 -7.06 6.35 -1.05
C SER A 68 -7.17 7.48 -2.08
N GLY A 69 -6.33 7.44 -3.12
CA GLY A 69 -6.35 8.35 -4.26
C GLY A 69 -5.86 7.63 -5.53
N GLU A 70 -5.91 8.33 -6.66
CA GLU A 70 -5.40 7.83 -7.94
C GLU A 70 -3.88 7.65 -7.86
N PRO A 71 -3.33 6.47 -8.22
CA PRO A 71 -1.88 6.26 -8.29
C PRO A 71 -1.22 7.17 -9.34
N CYS A 72 0.02 7.55 -9.09
CA CYS A 72 0.81 8.27 -10.10
C CYS A 72 1.33 7.31 -11.20
N ALA A 73 2.06 7.85 -12.17
CA ALA A 73 2.59 7.08 -13.30
C ALA A 73 3.77 6.14 -12.95
N MET A 74 4.28 6.18 -11.71
CA MET A 74 5.33 5.28 -11.23
C MET A 74 4.78 3.86 -11.05
#